data_AF-A0A2N2KA52-F1
#
_entry.id   AF-A0A2N2KA52-F1
#
_cell.length_a   1.000
_cell.length_b   1.000
_cell.length_c   1.000
_cell.angle_alpha   90.00
_cell.angle_beta   90.00
_cell.angle_gamma   90.00
#
_symmetry.space_group_name_H-M   'P 1'
#
loop_
_entity.id
_entity.type
_entity.pdbx_description
1 polymer ?
#
loop_
_entity_poly.entity_id
_entity_poly.type
_entity_poly.pdbx_seq_one_letter_code
_entity_poly.pdbx_strand_id
1 'polypeptide(L)'
;MEILKDEYGLSEHDVADDLFRNYWERGHYKKYDESRGSLNNWIAGYVCLYLNHMLRRCSVRKKNKINQRIDPLDQRNQANLVWIDKDNGRDDPDYQPEIIIDTTDPEDLCIAKETLDFVYGHFSKTETEYLMGEIGLDEAAGLEGTTCDAFRKRLERRKADFKTALKMANLD
;
A
#
# COMPACT_ATOMS: atom_id res chain seq x y z
N MET A 1 8.36 -23.04 8.31
CA MET A 1 7.76 -22.65 7.02
C MET A 1 6.41 -21.98 7.22
N GLU A 2 5.54 -22.47 8.12
CA GLU A 2 4.27 -21.82 8.48
C GLU A 2 4.44 -20.33 8.81
N ILE A 3 5.37 -19.97 9.69
CA ILE A 3 5.66 -18.56 10.03
C ILE A 3 6.07 -17.71 8.81
N LEU A 4 6.82 -18.26 7.85
CA LEU A 4 7.26 -17.51 6.65
C LEU A 4 6.10 -17.27 5.67
N LYS A 5 5.18 -18.23 5.58
CA LYS A 5 4.01 -18.18 4.72
C LYS A 5 2.91 -17.31 5.32
N ASP A 6 2.68 -17.45 6.62
CA ASP A 6 1.60 -16.79 7.35
C ASP A 6 1.94 -15.33 7.74
N GLU A 7 3.18 -15.04 8.17
CA GLU A 7 3.58 -13.67 8.57
C GLU A 7 4.07 -12.82 7.38
N TYR A 8 4.71 -13.44 6.39
CA TYR A 8 5.40 -12.69 5.31
C TYR A 8 4.86 -12.99 3.91
N GLY A 9 3.85 -13.86 3.78
CA GLY A 9 3.23 -14.19 2.49
C GLY A 9 4.17 -14.87 1.49
N LEU A 10 5.31 -15.41 1.94
CA LEU A 10 6.30 -16.02 1.06
C LEU A 10 5.91 -17.47 0.76
N SER A 11 5.83 -17.83 -0.51
CA SER A 11 5.71 -19.23 -0.89
C SER A 11 7.04 -19.95 -0.71
N GLU A 12 6.98 -21.27 -0.50
CA GLU A 12 8.19 -22.08 -0.36
C GLU A 12 9.08 -22.02 -1.61
N HIS A 13 8.45 -21.90 -2.77
CA HIS A 13 9.10 -21.75 -4.06
C HIS A 13 9.87 -20.43 -4.16
N ASP A 14 9.28 -19.31 -3.75
CA ASP A 14 9.93 -18.00 -3.77
C ASP A 14 11.17 -17.95 -2.85
N VAL A 15 11.07 -18.63 -1.70
CA VAL A 15 12.20 -18.76 -0.77
C VAL A 15 13.31 -19.60 -1.39
N ALA A 16 12.99 -20.76 -1.96
CA ALA A 16 13.98 -21.61 -2.60
C ALA A 16 14.66 -20.92 -3.77
N ASP A 17 13.90 -20.23 -4.63
CA ASP A 17 14.41 -19.50 -5.78
C ASP A 17 15.32 -18.33 -5.39
N ASP A 18 14.93 -17.52 -4.40
CA ASP A 18 15.76 -16.39 -3.98
C ASP A 18 17.05 -16.87 -3.31
N LEU A 19 17.00 -17.92 -2.48
CA LEU A 19 18.18 -18.54 -1.88
C LEU A 19 19.12 -19.10 -2.96
N PHE A 20 18.57 -19.84 -3.91
CA PHE A 20 19.35 -20.46 -4.99
C PHE A 20 19.98 -19.39 -5.89
N ARG A 21 19.21 -18.40 -6.33
CA ARG A 21 19.68 -17.28 -7.15
C ARG A 21 20.83 -16.54 -6.47
N ASN A 22 20.67 -16.15 -5.20
CA ASN A 22 21.72 -15.43 -4.46
C ASN A 22 22.97 -16.29 -4.22
N TYR A 23 22.83 -17.60 -4.08
CA TYR A 23 23.96 -18.52 -3.96
C TYR A 23 24.70 -18.69 -5.30
N TRP A 24 23.95 -18.84 -6.38
CA TRP A 24 24.46 -19.12 -7.72
C TRP A 24 25.09 -17.88 -8.38
N GLU A 25 24.38 -16.75 -8.44
CA GLU A 25 24.85 -15.54 -9.12
C GLU A 25 26.12 -14.96 -8.49
N ARG A 26 26.27 -15.10 -7.17
CA ARG A 26 27.45 -14.65 -6.44
C ARG A 26 28.61 -15.66 -6.45
N GLY A 27 28.42 -16.79 -7.13
CA GLY A 27 29.46 -17.78 -7.40
C GLY A 27 30.02 -18.46 -6.15
N HIS A 28 29.22 -18.61 -5.08
CA HIS A 28 29.72 -19.16 -3.81
C HIS A 28 30.15 -20.62 -3.91
N TYR A 29 29.55 -21.38 -4.82
CA TYR A 29 29.98 -22.74 -5.14
C TYR A 29 31.44 -22.81 -5.62
N LYS A 30 31.98 -21.74 -6.24
CA LYS A 30 33.38 -21.68 -6.70
C LYS A 30 34.36 -21.38 -5.58
N LYS A 31 33.88 -20.93 -4.42
CA LYS A 31 34.69 -20.50 -3.28
C LYS A 31 34.79 -21.56 -2.19
N TYR A 32 34.10 -22.70 -2.39
CA TYR A 32 34.16 -23.81 -1.46
C TYR A 32 35.56 -24.41 -1.44
N ASP A 33 36.04 -24.64 -0.24
CA ASP A 33 37.34 -25.25 0.03
C ASP A 33 37.13 -26.37 1.05
N GLU A 34 37.34 -27.60 0.61
CA GLU A 34 37.12 -28.82 1.40
C GLU A 34 38.07 -28.91 2.60
N SER A 35 39.20 -28.21 2.56
CA SER A 35 40.14 -28.15 3.70
C SER A 35 39.62 -27.34 4.89
N ARG A 36 38.60 -26.52 4.68
CA ARG A 36 38.06 -25.59 5.70
C ARG A 36 36.82 -26.08 6.41
N GLY A 37 36.21 -27.18 5.94
CA GLY A 37 35.03 -27.75 6.57
C GLY A 37 34.14 -28.52 5.59
N SER A 38 32.99 -28.99 6.09
CA SER A 38 32.04 -29.76 5.29
C SER A 38 31.23 -28.88 4.34
N LEU A 39 30.93 -29.41 3.15
CA LEU A 39 30.07 -28.78 2.15
C LEU A 39 28.70 -28.40 2.72
N ASN A 40 28.13 -29.27 3.58
CA ASN A 40 26.85 -29.02 4.22
C ASN A 40 26.90 -27.79 5.13
N ASN A 41 27.96 -27.61 5.92
CA ASN A 41 28.12 -26.42 6.76
C ASN A 41 28.36 -25.16 5.93
N TRP A 42 29.11 -25.28 4.83
CA TRP A 42 29.34 -24.19 3.89
C TRP A 42 28.01 -23.70 3.29
N ILE A 43 27.22 -24.61 2.74
CA ILE A 43 25.91 -24.31 2.15
C ILE A 43 24.95 -23.77 3.21
N ALA A 44 24.85 -24.42 4.38
CA ALA A 44 23.99 -23.99 5.47
C ALA A 44 24.33 -22.57 5.94
N GLY A 45 25.62 -22.20 5.98
CA GLY A 45 26.06 -20.85 6.32
C GLY A 45 25.48 -19.79 5.37
N TYR A 46 25.52 -20.03 4.06
CA TYR A 46 24.95 -19.12 3.08
C TYR A 46 23.42 -19.13 3.07
N VAL A 47 22.80 -20.29 3.23
CA VAL A 47 21.34 -20.39 3.35
C VAL A 47 20.86 -19.57 4.55
N CYS A 48 21.49 -19.73 5.72
CA CYS A 48 21.17 -18.93 6.91
C CYS A 48 21.43 -17.44 6.68
N LEU A 49 22.52 -17.07 6.00
CA LEU A 49 22.82 -15.67 5.68
C LEU A 49 21.73 -15.05 4.80
N TYR A 50 21.33 -15.73 3.73
CA TYR A 50 20.35 -15.20 2.79
C TYR A 50 18.92 -15.27 3.32
N LEU A 51 18.58 -16.30 4.08
CA LEU A 51 17.31 -16.35 4.81
C LEU A 51 17.21 -15.16 5.78
N ASN A 52 18.29 -14.82 6.48
CA ASN A 52 18.34 -13.62 7.31
C ASN A 52 18.23 -12.32 6.48
N HIS A 53 18.80 -12.27 5.28
CA HIS A 53 18.62 -11.13 4.38
C HIS A 53 17.16 -10.99 3.93
N MET A 54 16.51 -12.09 3.56
CA MET A 54 15.09 -12.14 3.21
C MET A 54 14.23 -11.72 4.38
N LEU A 55 14.43 -12.31 5.57
CA LEU A 55 13.74 -11.91 6.79
C LEU A 55 13.93 -10.42 7.11
N ARG A 56 15.14 -9.87 6.93
CA ARG A 56 15.37 -8.42 7.09
C ARG A 56 14.67 -7.57 6.02
N ARG A 57 14.41 -8.12 4.82
CA ARG A 57 13.63 -7.46 3.75
C ARG A 57 12.15 -7.46 4.04
N CYS A 58 11.65 -8.55 4.62
CA CYS A 58 10.24 -8.71 4.95
C CYS A 58 9.91 -8.13 6.33
N SER A 59 10.89 -8.01 7.23
CA SER A 59 10.72 -7.41 8.54
C SER A 59 10.49 -5.90 8.39
N VAL A 60 9.25 -5.50 8.60
CA VAL A 60 8.84 -4.11 8.71
C VAL A 60 9.63 -3.42 9.84
N ARG A 61 10.22 -2.25 9.56
CA ARG A 61 10.92 -1.48 10.60
C ARG A 61 9.91 -1.04 11.68
N LYS A 62 10.22 -1.32 12.97
CA LYS A 62 9.39 -0.84 14.10
C LYS A 62 9.27 0.68 14.10
N LYS A 63 8.04 1.18 14.33
CA LYS A 63 7.59 2.59 14.24
C LYS A 63 8.43 3.64 14.98
N ASN A 64 9.29 3.26 15.94
CA ASN A 64 9.94 4.21 16.87
C ASN A 64 11.27 4.81 16.40
N LYS A 65 11.69 4.61 15.14
CA LYS A 65 12.93 5.22 14.61
C LYS A 65 12.61 6.42 13.71
N ILE A 66 12.22 7.52 14.33
CA ILE A 66 11.77 8.77 13.68
C ILE A 66 12.89 9.49 12.90
N ASN A 67 14.17 9.15 13.12
CA ASN A 67 15.31 9.96 12.65
C ASN A 67 16.12 9.37 11.47
N GLN A 68 15.49 8.68 10.52
CA GLN A 68 16.22 8.25 9.32
C GLN A 68 15.54 8.80 8.06
N ARG A 69 16.32 9.40 7.14
CA ARG A 69 15.90 9.62 5.76
C ARG A 69 15.54 8.26 5.17
N ILE A 70 14.24 8.01 5.06
CA ILE A 70 13.68 6.73 4.62
C ILE A 70 13.47 6.80 3.10
N ASP A 71 13.94 5.77 2.39
CA ASP A 71 13.72 5.60 0.95
C ASP A 71 12.27 5.13 0.69
N PRO A 72 11.44 5.90 -0.02
CA PRO A 72 10.04 5.55 -0.32
C PRO A 72 9.88 4.32 -1.23
N LEU A 73 10.94 3.87 -1.91
CA LEU A 73 10.89 2.70 -2.80
C LEU A 73 11.39 1.41 -2.13
N ASP A 74 11.94 1.51 -0.91
CA ASP A 74 12.36 0.33 -0.14
C ASP A 74 11.15 -0.31 0.55
N GLN A 75 10.84 -1.55 0.12
CA GLN A 75 9.69 -2.36 0.58
C GLN A 75 9.65 -2.54 2.11
N ARG A 76 10.81 -2.44 2.79
CA ARG A 76 10.92 -2.48 4.27
C ARG A 76 10.24 -1.30 4.98
N ASN A 77 9.94 -0.25 4.22
CA ASN A 77 9.31 0.99 4.70
C ASN A 77 7.80 1.02 4.41
N GLN A 78 7.19 -0.09 3.97
CA GLN A 78 5.75 -0.15 3.74
C GLN A 78 4.93 0.35 4.95
N ALA A 79 5.27 -0.02 6.18
CA ALA A 79 4.56 0.53 7.35
C ALA A 79 4.81 2.02 7.65
N ASN A 80 5.86 2.62 7.08
CA ASN A 80 6.06 4.07 7.08
C ASN A 80 5.39 4.75 5.87
N LEU A 81 5.23 4.04 4.75
CA LEU A 81 4.46 4.48 3.58
C LEU A 81 2.96 4.53 3.86
N VAL A 82 2.45 3.66 4.74
CA VAL A 82 1.09 3.79 5.30
C VAL A 82 0.86 5.18 5.92
N TRP A 83 1.91 5.86 6.40
CA TRP A 83 1.85 7.26 6.85
C TRP A 83 2.17 8.31 5.77
N ILE A 84 2.56 7.96 4.54
CA ILE A 84 2.50 8.96 3.43
C ILE A 84 1.03 9.22 3.05
N ASP A 85 0.13 8.33 3.47
CA ASP A 85 -1.28 8.59 3.64
C ASP A 85 -1.59 9.52 4.84
N LYS A 86 -0.65 10.36 5.30
CA LYS A 86 -0.87 11.36 6.37
C LYS A 86 -1.85 12.48 6.01
N ASP A 87 -2.28 12.55 4.74
CA ASP A 87 -3.45 13.34 4.34
C ASP A 87 -4.77 12.54 4.44
N ASN A 88 -4.72 11.23 4.71
CA ASN A 88 -5.81 10.50 5.32
C ASN A 88 -5.78 10.75 6.84
N GLY A 89 -6.41 11.85 7.26
CA GLY A 89 -6.86 12.05 8.64
C GLY A 89 -8.00 11.10 9.02
N ARG A 90 -7.83 9.79 8.77
CA ARG A 90 -8.88 8.76 8.81
C ARG A 90 -8.34 7.42 9.36
N ASP A 91 -7.46 7.48 10.34
CA ASP A 91 -6.98 6.31 11.11
C ASP A 91 -7.72 6.19 12.45
N ASP A 92 -8.98 6.60 12.46
CA ASP A 92 -9.96 6.15 13.44
C ASP A 92 -10.96 5.28 12.66
N PRO A 93 -11.03 3.96 12.94
CA PRO A 93 -11.95 3.06 12.26
C PRO A 93 -13.43 3.38 12.55
N ASP A 94 -13.70 4.28 13.51
CA ASP A 94 -15.01 4.90 13.75
C ASP A 94 -15.10 6.33 13.16
N TYR A 95 -14.03 6.88 12.58
CA TYR A 95 -14.06 8.18 11.91
C TYR A 95 -14.67 8.07 10.52
N GLN A 96 -15.98 7.92 10.53
CA GLN A 96 -16.78 8.74 9.65
C GLN A 96 -16.50 10.19 10.08
N PRO A 97 -16.09 11.12 9.19
CA PRO A 97 -16.62 12.45 9.34
C PRO A 97 -18.12 12.21 9.24
N GLU A 98 -18.76 11.99 10.39
CA GLU A 98 -20.17 12.21 10.50
C GLU A 98 -20.29 13.67 10.11
N ILE A 99 -20.46 13.93 8.81
CA ILE A 99 -21.30 15.01 8.38
C ILE A 99 -22.62 14.59 9.00
N ILE A 100 -22.82 14.97 10.26
CA ILE A 100 -24.09 14.88 10.94
C ILE A 100 -24.91 15.89 10.16
N ILE A 101 -25.47 15.44 9.04
CA ILE A 101 -26.44 16.21 8.30
C ILE A 101 -27.61 16.26 9.27
N ASP A 102 -27.85 17.43 9.86
CA ASP A 102 -29.06 17.61 10.62
C ASP A 102 -30.23 17.55 9.64
N THR A 103 -30.83 16.37 9.54
CA THR A 103 -31.99 16.14 8.67
C THR A 103 -33.24 16.90 9.13
N THR A 104 -33.17 17.62 10.25
CA THR A 104 -34.23 18.49 10.75
C THR A 104 -33.99 19.96 10.44
N ASP A 105 -32.78 20.35 10.05
CA ASP A 105 -32.46 21.70 9.55
C ASP A 105 -32.60 21.75 8.01
N PRO A 106 -33.56 22.52 7.47
CA PRO A 106 -33.72 22.67 6.03
C PRO A 106 -32.49 23.29 5.34
N GLU A 107 -31.67 24.10 6.03
CA GLU A 107 -30.46 24.70 5.45
C GLU A 107 -29.37 23.64 5.25
N ASP A 108 -29.09 22.82 6.27
CA ASP A 108 -28.13 21.71 6.17
C ASP A 108 -28.54 20.68 5.11
N LEU A 109 -29.83 20.39 4.99
CA LEU A 109 -30.35 19.53 3.92
C LEU A 109 -30.12 20.14 2.53
N CYS A 110 -30.27 21.45 2.37
CA CYS A 110 -30.03 22.13 1.11
C CYS A 110 -28.55 22.08 0.74
N ILE A 111 -27.66 22.38 1.69
CA ILE A 111 -26.20 22.31 1.52
C ILE A 111 -25.77 20.88 1.15
N ALA A 112 -26.31 19.87 1.84
CA ALA A 112 -26.01 18.47 1.56
C ALA A 112 -26.43 18.08 0.14
N LYS A 113 -27.63 18.51 -0.29
CA LYS A 113 -28.13 18.24 -1.65
C LYS A 113 -27.26 18.92 -2.71
N GLU A 114 -26.93 20.19 -2.55
CA GLU A 114 -26.09 20.93 -3.49
C GLU A 114 -24.67 20.33 -3.58
N THR A 115 -24.12 19.93 -2.44
CA THR A 115 -22.83 19.24 -2.37
C THR A 115 -22.87 17.90 -3.10
N LEU A 116 -23.96 17.14 -2.93
CA LEU A 116 -24.13 15.85 -3.61
C LEU A 116 -24.27 16.02 -5.13
N ASP A 117 -25.06 17.00 -5.58
CA ASP A 117 -25.19 17.34 -7.00
C ASP A 117 -23.83 17.76 -7.59
N PHE A 118 -23.03 18.50 -6.82
CA PHE A 118 -21.67 18.88 -7.19
C PHE A 118 -20.73 17.67 -7.33
N VAL A 119 -20.81 16.70 -6.41
CA VAL A 119 -20.06 15.43 -6.49
C VAL A 119 -20.44 14.66 -7.76
N TYR A 120 -21.73 14.49 -8.04
CA TYR A 120 -22.20 13.77 -9.24
C TYR A 120 -21.84 14.49 -10.55
N GLY A 121 -21.71 15.82 -10.53
CA GLY A 121 -21.18 16.58 -11.67
C GLY A 121 -19.67 16.39 -11.87
N HIS A 122 -18.92 16.15 -10.79
CA HIS A 122 -17.45 16.11 -10.84
C HIS A 122 -16.85 14.72 -11.01
N PHE A 123 -17.50 13.64 -10.56
CA PHE A 123 -16.98 12.27 -10.65
C PHE A 123 -17.79 11.42 -11.63
N SER A 124 -17.15 10.42 -12.25
CA SER A 124 -17.89 9.43 -13.02
C SER A 124 -18.79 8.59 -12.11
N LYS A 125 -19.78 7.90 -12.68
CA LYS A 125 -20.62 6.96 -11.93
C LYS A 125 -19.75 5.88 -11.24
N THR A 126 -18.83 5.28 -11.98
CA THR A 126 -17.91 4.26 -11.45
C THR A 126 -16.96 4.80 -10.39
N GLU A 127 -16.45 6.03 -10.57
CA GLU A 127 -15.64 6.70 -9.54
C GLU A 127 -16.47 6.97 -8.27
N THR A 128 -17.74 7.33 -8.42
CA THR A 128 -18.65 7.57 -7.29
C THR A 128 -19.00 6.28 -6.55
N GLU A 129 -19.39 5.22 -7.26
CA GLU A 129 -19.65 3.89 -6.68
C GLU A 129 -18.42 3.38 -5.91
N TYR A 130 -17.21 3.57 -6.46
CA TYR A 130 -15.97 3.25 -5.77
C TYR A 130 -15.73 4.11 -4.51
N LEU A 131 -15.96 5.42 -4.58
CA LEU A 131 -15.81 6.33 -3.43
C LEU A 131 -16.81 6.04 -2.31
N MET A 132 -18.02 5.59 -2.67
CA MET A 132 -19.06 5.15 -1.75
C MET A 132 -18.81 3.77 -1.16
N GLY A 133 -17.80 3.04 -1.68
CA GLY A 133 -17.47 1.67 -1.25
C GLY A 133 -18.45 0.61 -1.75
N GLU A 134 -19.24 0.92 -2.78
CA GLU A 134 -20.21 -0.02 -3.37
C GLU A 134 -19.51 -1.06 -4.25
N ILE A 135 -18.38 -0.71 -4.86
CA ILE A 135 -17.58 -1.58 -5.74
C ILE A 135 -16.09 -1.58 -5.37
N GLY A 136 -15.41 -2.68 -5.69
CA GLY A 136 -13.97 -2.84 -5.49
C GLY A 136 -13.11 -2.02 -6.47
N LEU A 137 -11.82 -1.84 -6.15
CA LEU A 137 -10.88 -1.13 -7.03
C LEU A 137 -10.63 -1.87 -8.36
N ASP A 138 -10.53 -3.18 -8.29
CA ASP A 138 -10.37 -4.07 -9.44
C ASP A 138 -11.61 -4.05 -10.35
N GLU A 139 -12.80 -4.07 -9.76
CA GLU A 139 -14.07 -3.92 -10.45
C GLU A 139 -14.19 -2.54 -11.12
N ALA A 140 -13.92 -1.46 -10.39
CA ALA A 140 -13.97 -0.10 -10.91
C ALA A 140 -12.98 0.13 -12.06
N ALA A 141 -11.75 -0.37 -11.92
CA ALA A 141 -10.74 -0.30 -12.98
C ALA A 141 -11.16 -1.11 -14.21
N GLY A 142 -11.75 -2.29 -14.00
CA GLY A 142 -12.30 -3.15 -15.06
C GLY A 142 -13.43 -2.49 -15.84
N LEU A 143 -14.39 -1.88 -15.14
CA LEU A 143 -15.52 -1.16 -15.76
C LEU A 143 -15.06 0.01 -16.64
N GLU A 144 -13.95 0.66 -16.28
CA GLU A 144 -13.38 1.75 -17.06
C GLU A 144 -12.29 1.32 -18.06
N GLY A 145 -11.98 0.03 -18.15
CA GLY A 145 -10.96 -0.49 -19.06
C GLY A 145 -9.54 0.02 -18.76
N THR A 146 -9.26 0.31 -17.49
CA THR A 146 -7.96 0.82 -17.03
C THR A 146 -7.29 -0.15 -16.06
N THR A 147 -6.01 0.05 -15.78
CA THR A 147 -5.34 -0.68 -14.69
C THR A 147 -5.69 -0.05 -13.34
N CYS A 148 -5.68 -0.84 -12.25
CA CYS A 148 -5.97 -0.34 -10.90
C CYS A 148 -5.10 0.87 -10.52
N ASP A 149 -3.83 0.87 -10.91
CA ASP A 149 -2.91 1.98 -10.67
C ASP A 149 -3.25 3.23 -11.50
N ALA A 150 -3.67 3.05 -12.75
CA ALA A 150 -4.09 4.17 -13.60
C ALA A 150 -5.39 4.80 -13.08
N PHE A 151 -6.37 3.96 -12.70
CA PHE A 151 -7.61 4.39 -12.06
C PHE A 151 -7.32 5.18 -10.79
N ARG A 152 -6.52 4.63 -9.86
CA ARG A 152 -6.14 5.30 -8.60
C ARG A 152 -5.48 6.66 -8.86
N LYS A 153 -4.48 6.72 -9.74
CA LYS A 153 -3.77 7.98 -10.05
C LYS A 153 -4.70 9.03 -10.67
N ARG A 154 -5.63 8.62 -11.52
CA ARG A 154 -6.61 9.54 -12.12
C ARG A 154 -7.58 10.04 -11.05
N LEU A 155 -8.12 9.15 -10.23
CA LEU A 155 -9.03 9.50 -9.16
C LEU A 155 -8.39 10.47 -8.16
N GLU A 156 -7.13 10.26 -7.78
CA GLU A 156 -6.41 11.18 -6.88
C GLU A 156 -6.27 12.60 -7.47
N ARG A 157 -5.99 12.72 -8.77
CA ARG A 157 -5.99 14.02 -9.44
C ARG A 157 -7.36 14.67 -9.39
N ARG A 158 -8.42 13.91 -9.71
CA ARG A 158 -9.79 14.42 -9.66
C ARG A 158 -10.23 14.82 -8.27
N LYS A 159 -9.80 14.10 -7.22
CA LYS A 159 -10.03 14.49 -5.82
C LYS A 159 -9.33 15.80 -5.47
N ALA A 160 -8.09 16.00 -5.91
CA ALA A 160 -7.37 17.26 -5.72
C ALA A 160 -8.07 18.43 -6.44
N ASP A 161 -8.51 18.19 -7.67
CA ASP A 161 -9.29 19.15 -8.46
C ASP A 161 -10.62 19.47 -7.77
N PHE A 162 -11.33 18.45 -7.27
CA PHE A 162 -12.59 18.59 -6.55
C PHE A 162 -12.43 19.43 -5.28
N LYS A 163 -11.40 19.14 -4.46
CA LYS A 163 -11.09 19.92 -3.25
C LYS A 163 -10.82 21.39 -3.58
N THR A 164 -10.19 21.65 -4.72
CA THR A 164 -9.94 23.02 -5.19
C THR A 164 -11.24 23.70 -5.62
N ALA A 165 -12.08 23.00 -6.40
CA ALA A 165 -13.35 23.52 -6.89
C ALA A 165 -14.35 23.77 -5.74
N LEU A 166 -14.42 22.87 -4.76
CA LEU A 166 -15.27 23.03 -3.57
C LEU A 166 -14.84 24.22 -2.71
N LYS A 167 -13.53 24.45 -2.56
CA LYS A 167 -13.02 25.66 -1.87
C LYS A 167 -13.41 26.95 -2.58
N MET A 168 -13.40 26.95 -3.91
CA MET A 168 -13.85 28.10 -4.70
C MET A 168 -15.35 28.32 -4.56
N ALA A 169 -16.15 27.25 -4.58
CA ALA A 169 -17.61 27.33 -4.43
C ALA A 169 -18.05 27.81 -3.02
N ASN A 170 -17.27 27.51 -1.98
CA ASN A 170 -17.55 27.93 -0.60
C ASN A 170 -16.95 29.30 -0.21
N LEU A 171 -16.32 30.01 -1.15
CA LEU A 171 -15.72 31.34 -0.94
C LEU A 171 -16.60 32.50 -1.48
N ASP A 172 -17.74 32.19 -2.10
CA ASP A 172 -18.82 33.12 -2.46
C ASP A 172 -19.92 33.14 -1.37
#